data_AF-C8WRJ6-F1
#
_entry.id   AF-C8WRJ6-F1
#
_cell.length_a   1.000
_cell.length_b   1.000
_cell.length_c   1.000
_cell.angle_alpha   90.00
_cell.angle_beta   90.00
_cell.angle_gamma   90.00
#
_symmetry.space_group_name_H-M   'P 1'
#
loop_
_entity.id
_entity.type
_entity.pdbx_description
1 polymer ?
#
loop_
_entity_poly.entity_id
_entity_poly.type
_entity_poly.pdbx_seq_one_letter_code
_entity_poly.pdbx_strand_id
1 'polypeptide(L)'
;MPRNTRSAPTTRYPVCWAIHLIEKLAHFNRERIPERVVHAKGTGAYGYFEVTHDVTRYTRAAFLSEIGKRTEVFVRFSTVGGEQGSADTERDPRGFAVKFYTEEGNYDLVGNNTPVFFIRDPLKFPDFIHTQKRHPQTHLKDPNMMWDFWSLTPESMHQVLILFSNRGTPYGYRHMHGFGSHTFSWINEDGQVVWVKYHFLTDQGIRNFRRHEAVDMAGRDPDFATRDLFDAIERKEYPSWTLYVQIMPVEDAERYAFDPFDVTKVWLHGDYPLIPVGKLVLNRNPQNYFAEVEQAAFSPAHVVPGIGFSPDKMLQGRLFAYGDAHRYRLGTNSNLLPVNRPHATTAQNYQRDGAMRLDDNGGPSPNYDPNRLGHPAPTERARGPEYPVQGLVGHYEYRDRDFYTQPRKLYHVMPEQERPTSPTISPPPCARSIAGSSSDRWFTSSTSTRTSRGGYRKRSGKVDARVCRADEGAPVRLTGQAPLHFHDTRMRRSASPLGLRIAHPAIDAVVTQPIPFALFPRTARLRDLCAAQHARCGLRRLLHDSHHSRRNHVSF
;
A
#
# COMPACT_ATOMS: atom_id res chain seq x y z
N MET A 1 9.40 -36.90 16.38
CA MET A 1 9.69 -35.93 17.48
C MET A 1 8.96 -36.37 18.75
N PRO A 2 9.54 -36.12 19.94
CA PRO A 2 8.89 -36.44 21.21
C PRO A 2 7.61 -35.60 21.41
N ARG A 3 6.54 -36.22 21.95
CA ARG A 3 5.27 -35.54 22.25
C ARG A 3 5.27 -34.80 23.59
N ASN A 4 6.17 -35.20 24.49
CA ASN A 4 6.24 -34.69 25.86
C ASN A 4 7.56 -33.95 26.08
N THR A 5 7.50 -32.91 26.92
CA THR A 5 8.70 -32.20 27.39
C THR A 5 9.54 -33.11 28.27
N ARG A 6 10.85 -32.83 28.35
CA ARG A 6 11.76 -33.57 29.22
C ARG A 6 11.50 -33.16 30.67
N SER A 7 11.06 -34.11 31.49
CA SER A 7 10.78 -33.91 32.91
C SER A 7 11.45 -34.99 33.76
N ALA A 8 11.83 -34.66 35.00
CA ALA A 8 12.19 -35.67 35.98
C ALA A 8 10.92 -36.40 36.47
N PRO A 9 10.80 -37.73 36.31
CA PRO A 9 9.54 -38.44 36.53
C PRO A 9 9.05 -38.40 37.98
N THR A 10 9.93 -38.23 38.96
CA THR A 10 9.60 -38.22 40.39
C THR A 10 9.23 -36.84 40.95
N THR A 11 9.68 -35.76 40.32
CA THR A 11 9.51 -34.39 40.83
C THR A 11 8.70 -33.48 39.92
N ARG A 12 8.36 -33.93 38.69
CA ARG A 12 7.62 -33.19 37.65
C ARG A 12 8.24 -31.85 37.22
N TYR A 13 9.46 -31.52 37.64
CA TYR A 13 10.11 -30.29 37.20
C TYR A 13 10.52 -30.41 35.72
N PRO A 14 10.13 -29.45 34.86
CA PRO A 14 10.65 -29.37 33.51
C PRO A 14 12.16 -29.09 33.59
N VAL A 15 12.95 -29.91 32.91
CA VAL A 15 14.41 -29.72 32.88
C VAL A 15 14.70 -28.68 31.79
N CYS A 16 15.39 -27.58 32.14
CA CYS A 16 15.61 -26.44 31.24
C CYS A 16 16.41 -26.78 29.96
N TRP A 17 16.98 -27.98 29.85
CA TRP A 17 17.77 -28.44 28.71
C TRP A 17 16.96 -29.13 27.61
N ALA A 18 15.64 -28.94 27.56
CA ALA A 18 14.82 -29.42 26.44
C ALA A 18 15.01 -28.51 25.21
N ILE A 19 16.15 -28.64 24.51
CA ILE A 19 16.53 -27.77 23.37
C ILE A 19 15.41 -27.71 22.32
N HIS A 20 14.77 -28.83 22.00
CA HIS A 20 13.63 -28.84 21.08
C HIS A 20 12.44 -27.99 21.55
N LEU A 21 12.13 -27.97 22.86
CA LEU A 21 11.07 -27.12 23.42
C LEU A 21 11.44 -25.64 23.26
N ILE A 22 12.67 -25.28 23.63
CA ILE A 22 13.16 -23.90 23.55
C ILE A 22 13.12 -23.41 22.10
N GLU A 23 13.66 -24.19 21.16
CA GLU A 23 13.68 -23.84 19.74
C GLU A 23 12.26 -23.70 19.17
N LYS A 24 11.36 -24.63 19.48
CA LYS A 24 9.96 -24.57 19.04
C LYS A 24 9.25 -23.32 19.56
N LEU A 25 9.39 -23.00 20.85
CA LEU A 25 8.77 -21.80 21.43
C LEU A 25 9.42 -20.51 20.94
N ALA A 26 10.73 -20.50 20.72
CA ALA A 26 11.45 -19.34 20.20
C ALA A 26 11.03 -19.00 18.75
N HIS A 27 10.81 -20.01 17.91
CA HIS A 27 10.27 -19.83 16.57
C HIS A 27 8.80 -19.37 16.60
N PHE A 28 7.97 -20.02 17.43
CA PHE A 28 6.55 -19.63 17.61
C PHE A 28 6.39 -18.14 17.95
N ASN A 29 7.21 -17.64 18.89
CA ASN A 29 7.19 -16.23 19.30
C ASN A 29 7.60 -15.24 18.18
N ARG A 30 8.08 -15.73 17.02
CA ARG A 30 8.57 -14.93 15.89
C ARG A 30 7.82 -15.21 14.58
N GLU A 31 6.69 -15.92 14.64
CA GLU A 31 5.90 -16.20 13.44
C GLU A 31 5.23 -14.95 12.84
N ARG A 32 4.94 -13.93 13.65
CA ARG A 32 4.25 -12.72 13.20
C ARG A 32 5.25 -11.67 12.71
N ILE A 33 4.99 -11.15 11.53
CA ILE A 33 5.61 -9.95 10.97
C ILE A 33 4.60 -8.80 11.02
N PRO A 34 5.02 -7.53 10.85
CA PRO A 34 4.07 -6.44 10.69
C PRO A 34 3.08 -6.73 9.55
N GLU A 35 1.79 -6.50 9.78
CA GLU A 35 0.82 -6.50 8.69
C GLU A 35 1.08 -5.32 7.74
N ARG A 36 0.44 -5.32 6.56
CA ARG A 36 0.48 -4.15 5.68
C ARG A 36 -0.26 -2.99 6.37
N VAL A 37 0.34 -1.79 6.35
CA VAL A 37 -0.27 -0.58 6.94
C VAL A 37 -1.66 -0.28 6.37
N VAL A 38 -1.87 -0.62 5.10
CA VAL A 38 -3.15 -0.61 4.39
C VAL A 38 -3.30 -1.93 3.65
N HIS A 39 -4.53 -2.37 3.38
CA HIS A 39 -4.78 -3.64 2.69
C HIS A 39 -4.25 -4.88 3.42
N ALA A 40 -4.34 -4.89 4.75
CA ALA A 40 -3.87 -5.99 5.60
C ALA A 40 -4.65 -7.29 5.33
N LYS A 41 -5.98 -7.25 5.40
CA LYS A 41 -6.85 -8.39 5.09
C LYS A 41 -6.95 -8.61 3.58
N GLY A 42 -6.64 -9.83 3.13
CA GLY A 42 -6.70 -10.17 1.72
C GLY A 42 -6.39 -11.64 1.45
N THR A 43 -6.47 -12.03 0.19
CA THR A 43 -6.13 -13.38 -0.30
C THR A 43 -5.44 -13.26 -1.66
N GLY A 44 -4.74 -14.31 -2.08
CA GLY A 44 -4.10 -14.33 -3.39
C GLY A 44 -4.21 -15.66 -4.10
N ALA A 45 -3.98 -15.63 -5.40
CA ALA A 45 -3.95 -16.81 -6.26
C ALA A 45 -2.99 -16.59 -7.42
N TYR A 46 -2.47 -17.70 -7.94
CA TYR A 46 -1.66 -17.74 -9.14
C TYR A 46 -2.50 -18.00 -10.38
N GLY A 47 -1.92 -17.67 -11.52
CA GLY A 47 -2.59 -17.80 -12.79
C GLY A 47 -1.68 -17.51 -13.96
N TYR A 48 -2.29 -17.12 -15.07
CA TYR A 48 -1.58 -16.58 -16.22
C TYR A 48 -2.34 -15.39 -16.82
N PHE A 49 -1.59 -14.53 -17.49
CA PHE A 49 -2.11 -13.55 -18.43
C PHE A 49 -1.82 -14.04 -19.85
N GLU A 50 -2.82 -14.01 -20.72
CA GLU A 50 -2.73 -14.40 -22.12
C GLU A 50 -3.06 -13.22 -23.03
N VAL A 51 -2.16 -12.85 -23.93
CA VAL A 51 -2.41 -11.79 -24.91
C VAL A 51 -3.45 -12.27 -25.92
N THR A 52 -4.46 -11.46 -26.20
CA THR A 52 -5.52 -11.80 -27.18
C THR A 52 -5.58 -10.84 -28.35
N HIS A 53 -5.01 -9.64 -28.22
CA HIS A 53 -5.02 -8.61 -29.24
C HIS A 53 -3.64 -7.97 -29.33
N ASP A 54 -3.26 -7.58 -30.55
CA ASP A 54 -1.99 -6.92 -30.81
C ASP A 54 -2.03 -5.45 -30.33
N VAL A 55 -1.09 -5.12 -29.43
CA VAL A 55 -0.86 -3.77 -28.90
C VAL A 55 0.56 -3.27 -29.13
N THR A 56 1.36 -4.00 -29.92
CA THR A 56 2.79 -3.72 -30.17
C THR A 56 3.04 -2.33 -30.78
N ARG A 57 2.05 -1.80 -31.52
CA ARG A 57 2.09 -0.41 -32.02
C ARG A 57 2.20 0.64 -30.92
N TYR A 58 1.82 0.31 -29.69
CA TYR A 58 1.81 1.23 -28.55
C TYR A 58 2.87 0.92 -27.50
N THR A 59 3.27 -0.34 -27.34
CA THR A 59 4.21 -0.77 -26.30
C THR A 59 5.18 -1.84 -26.80
N ARG A 60 6.44 -1.73 -26.38
CA ARG A 60 7.49 -2.74 -26.58
C ARG A 60 7.62 -3.73 -25.42
N ALA A 61 6.67 -3.75 -24.48
CA ALA A 61 6.71 -4.66 -23.35
C ALA A 61 6.69 -6.12 -23.81
N ALA A 62 7.75 -6.87 -23.49
CA ALA A 62 7.97 -8.18 -24.07
C ALA A 62 6.82 -9.17 -23.77
N PHE A 63 6.21 -9.11 -22.59
CA PHE A 63 5.07 -9.97 -22.24
C PHE A 63 3.79 -9.70 -23.05
N LEU A 64 3.73 -8.58 -23.79
CA LEU A 64 2.65 -8.18 -24.69
C LEU A 64 2.98 -8.37 -26.18
N SER A 65 4.14 -8.97 -26.50
CA SER A 65 4.72 -8.95 -27.86
C SER A 65 3.98 -9.76 -28.91
N GLU A 66 3.17 -10.74 -28.50
CA GLU A 66 2.57 -11.71 -29.43
C GLU A 66 1.23 -12.21 -28.89
N ILE A 67 0.22 -12.32 -29.77
CA ILE A 67 -1.08 -12.92 -29.45
C ILE A 67 -0.89 -14.40 -29.09
N GLY A 68 -1.51 -14.83 -27.99
CA GLY A 68 -1.39 -16.19 -27.45
C GLY A 68 -0.22 -16.36 -26.48
N LYS A 69 0.68 -15.38 -26.35
CA LYS A 69 1.74 -15.42 -25.35
C LYS A 69 1.16 -15.44 -23.95
N ARG A 70 1.67 -16.36 -23.12
CA ARG A 70 1.27 -16.52 -21.72
C ARG A 70 2.38 -16.11 -20.76
N THR A 71 2.00 -15.35 -19.74
CA THR A 71 2.90 -14.89 -18.68
C THR A 71 2.34 -15.33 -17.34
N GLU A 72 3.15 -15.97 -16.50
CA GLU A 72 2.73 -16.32 -15.14
C GLU A 72 2.40 -15.05 -14.36
N VAL A 73 1.35 -15.13 -13.54
CA VAL A 73 0.96 -14.02 -12.66
C VAL A 73 0.66 -14.50 -11.25
N PHE A 74 0.84 -13.59 -10.32
CA PHE A 74 0.30 -13.69 -8.97
C PHE A 74 -0.59 -12.48 -8.68
N VAL A 75 -1.81 -12.73 -8.21
CA VAL A 75 -2.79 -11.69 -7.88
C VAL A 75 -3.10 -11.72 -6.40
N ARG A 76 -3.13 -10.55 -5.77
CA ARG A 76 -3.64 -10.38 -4.41
C ARG A 76 -4.81 -9.40 -4.38
N PHE A 77 -5.92 -9.88 -3.82
CA PHE A 77 -7.08 -9.09 -3.48
C PHE A 77 -7.11 -8.73 -2.01
N SER A 78 -7.77 -7.63 -1.64
CA SER A 78 -7.81 -7.17 -0.25
C SER A 78 -8.91 -6.16 0.01
N THR A 79 -9.29 -5.95 1.27
CA THR A 79 -9.92 -4.70 1.74
C THR A 79 -8.84 -3.60 1.93
N VAL A 80 -9.15 -2.45 2.54
CA VAL A 80 -8.21 -1.32 2.72
C VAL A 80 -8.00 -0.98 4.20
N GLY A 81 -9.07 -0.58 4.88
CA GLY A 81 -9.02 0.04 6.21
C GLY A 81 -8.94 -0.96 7.37
N GLY A 82 -9.39 -2.19 7.14
CA GLY A 82 -9.38 -3.28 8.12
C GLY A 82 -7.99 -3.87 8.36
N GLU A 83 -7.76 -4.33 9.60
CA GLU A 83 -6.56 -5.08 10.01
C GLU A 83 -6.66 -6.56 9.58
N GLN A 84 -5.63 -7.38 9.79
CA GLN A 84 -5.54 -8.77 9.32
C GLN A 84 -6.75 -9.65 9.68
N GLY A 85 -7.38 -9.42 10.84
CA GLY A 85 -8.55 -10.17 11.32
C GLY A 85 -9.91 -9.55 11.00
N SER A 86 -9.96 -8.48 10.20
CA SER A 86 -11.22 -7.83 9.80
C SER A 86 -12.05 -8.67 8.82
N ALA A 87 -13.33 -8.32 8.62
CA ALA A 87 -14.22 -9.06 7.74
C ALA A 87 -14.07 -8.67 6.26
N ASP A 88 -14.07 -9.68 5.38
CA ASP A 88 -13.95 -9.52 3.92
C ASP A 88 -15.11 -8.74 3.28
N THR A 89 -16.29 -8.72 3.92
CA THR A 89 -17.53 -8.13 3.37
C THR A 89 -17.78 -6.69 3.84
N GLU A 90 -16.82 -6.06 4.52
CA GLU A 90 -16.91 -4.65 4.93
C GLU A 90 -17.06 -3.69 3.72
N ARG A 91 -17.73 -2.56 3.93
CA ARG A 91 -17.83 -1.52 2.89
C ARG A 91 -16.49 -0.81 2.76
N ASP A 92 -15.79 -1.05 1.66
CA ASP A 92 -14.41 -0.58 1.46
C ASP A 92 -14.08 -0.67 -0.04
N PRO A 93 -13.13 0.11 -0.60
CA PRO A 93 -12.51 -0.29 -1.85
C PRO A 93 -11.89 -1.68 -1.71
N ARG A 94 -11.63 -2.34 -2.84
CA ARG A 94 -10.88 -3.59 -2.86
C ARG A 94 -9.58 -3.41 -3.61
N GLY A 95 -8.47 -3.84 -3.02
CA GLY A 95 -7.19 -3.95 -3.73
C GLY A 95 -7.27 -5.04 -4.78
N PHE A 96 -6.67 -4.77 -5.95
CA PHE A 96 -6.52 -5.71 -7.06
C PHE A 96 -5.10 -5.55 -7.60
N ALA A 97 -4.13 -6.16 -6.90
CA ALA A 97 -2.73 -6.09 -7.28
C ALA A 97 -2.33 -7.29 -8.12
N VAL A 98 -1.76 -7.05 -9.30
CA VAL A 98 -1.29 -8.09 -10.24
C VAL A 98 0.21 -7.97 -10.41
N LYS A 99 0.93 -9.07 -10.21
CA LYS A 99 2.35 -9.24 -10.51
C LYS A 99 2.47 -10.13 -11.73
N PHE A 100 3.14 -9.65 -12.77
CA PHE A 100 3.49 -10.39 -13.97
C PHE A 100 4.97 -10.78 -13.88
N TYR A 101 5.26 -12.07 -13.98
CA TYR A 101 6.63 -12.58 -14.02
C TYR A 101 7.10 -12.59 -15.48
N THR A 102 7.67 -11.48 -15.94
CA THR A 102 8.10 -11.31 -17.33
C THR A 102 9.59 -11.64 -17.50
N GLU A 103 10.00 -11.91 -18.74
CA GLU A 103 11.38 -12.13 -19.13
C GLU A 103 12.29 -10.90 -18.94
N GLU A 104 11.71 -9.71 -18.81
CA GLU A 104 12.41 -8.43 -18.58
C GLU A 104 12.26 -7.94 -17.12
N GLY A 105 11.81 -8.81 -16.22
CA GLY A 105 11.61 -8.53 -14.80
C GLY A 105 10.15 -8.62 -14.37
N ASN A 106 9.89 -8.36 -13.09
CA ASN A 106 8.51 -8.32 -12.61
C ASN A 106 7.85 -6.99 -12.97
N TYR A 107 6.66 -7.04 -13.54
CA TYR A 107 5.78 -5.87 -13.66
C TYR A 107 4.69 -5.96 -12.60
N ASP A 108 4.52 -4.92 -11.79
CA ASP A 108 3.48 -4.87 -10.76
C ASP A 108 2.44 -3.79 -11.09
N LEU A 109 1.25 -4.21 -11.50
CA LEU A 109 0.09 -3.33 -11.64
C LEU A 109 -0.75 -3.37 -10.36
N VAL A 110 -0.48 -2.41 -9.49
CA VAL A 110 -1.08 -2.35 -8.14
C VAL A 110 -2.37 -1.55 -8.15
N GLY A 111 -3.43 -2.19 -8.64
CA GLY A 111 -4.74 -1.60 -8.86
C GLY A 111 -5.72 -1.70 -7.70
N ASN A 112 -6.93 -1.19 -7.94
CA ASN A 112 -8.11 -1.29 -7.08
C ASN A 112 -9.34 -1.72 -7.90
N ASN A 113 -10.45 -2.04 -7.23
CA ASN A 113 -11.74 -2.28 -7.88
C ASN A 113 -12.49 -1.00 -8.32
N THR A 114 -11.79 0.14 -8.31
CA THR A 114 -12.33 1.45 -8.71
C THR A 114 -11.35 2.16 -9.67
N PRO A 115 -11.86 2.87 -10.70
CA PRO A 115 -11.01 3.62 -11.63
C PRO A 115 -10.48 4.94 -11.05
N VAL A 116 -10.96 5.37 -9.87
CA VAL A 116 -10.58 6.64 -9.23
C VAL A 116 -10.21 6.45 -7.76
N PHE A 117 -9.66 7.49 -7.13
CA PHE A 117 -9.33 7.50 -5.71
C PHE A 117 -9.90 8.72 -4.97
N PHE A 118 -9.87 8.70 -3.63
CA PHE A 118 -10.45 9.76 -2.78
C PHE A 118 -9.64 11.07 -2.80
N ILE A 119 -8.35 10.98 -3.07
CA ILE A 119 -7.42 12.10 -3.01
C ILE A 119 -6.51 12.06 -4.23
N ARG A 120 -6.02 13.23 -4.63
CA ARG A 120 -5.14 13.42 -5.80
C ARG A 120 -3.74 13.91 -5.47
N ASP A 121 -3.43 14.08 -4.18
CA ASP A 121 -2.09 14.45 -3.73
C ASP A 121 -1.61 13.49 -2.63
N PRO A 122 -0.44 12.84 -2.78
CA PRO A 122 0.02 11.80 -1.86
C PRO A 122 0.30 12.33 -0.46
N LEU A 123 0.51 13.65 -0.30
CA LEU A 123 0.73 14.25 1.00
C LEU A 123 -0.46 14.01 1.95
N LYS A 124 -1.68 13.97 1.41
CA LYS A 124 -2.91 13.69 2.18
C LYS A 124 -3.13 12.20 2.50
N PHE A 125 -2.30 11.29 1.96
CA PHE A 125 -2.56 9.85 2.08
C PHE A 125 -2.48 9.34 3.53
N PRO A 126 -1.47 9.69 4.35
CA PRO A 126 -1.45 9.28 5.75
C PRO A 126 -2.65 9.80 6.54
N ASP A 127 -3.01 11.08 6.36
CA ASP A 127 -4.18 11.70 7.02
C ASP A 127 -5.48 11.00 6.63
N PHE A 128 -5.67 10.75 5.33
CA PHE A 128 -6.80 9.98 4.83
C PHE A 128 -6.86 8.61 5.50
N ILE A 129 -5.77 7.84 5.50
CA ILE A 129 -5.75 6.49 6.08
C ILE A 129 -6.00 6.51 7.60
N HIS A 130 -5.50 7.51 8.33
CA HIS A 130 -5.82 7.67 9.75
C HIS A 130 -7.33 7.81 9.98
N THR A 131 -8.02 8.59 9.14
CA THR A 131 -9.47 8.83 9.26
C THR A 131 -10.31 7.58 8.95
N GLN A 132 -9.79 6.65 8.14
CA GLN A 132 -10.46 5.40 7.80
C GLN A 132 -10.16 4.25 8.79
N LYS A 133 -9.25 4.49 9.76
CA LYS A 133 -8.81 3.50 10.75
C LYS A 133 -9.34 3.87 12.14
N ARG A 134 -8.57 3.54 13.17
CA ARG A 134 -8.99 3.58 14.57
C ARG A 134 -8.63 4.92 15.17
N HIS A 135 -9.53 5.51 15.94
CA HIS A 135 -9.27 6.71 16.71
C HIS A 135 -8.14 6.44 17.72
N PRO A 136 -7.17 7.36 17.89
CA PRO A 136 -5.95 7.11 18.66
C PRO A 136 -6.20 6.82 20.15
N GLN A 137 -7.22 7.43 20.76
CA GLN A 137 -7.56 7.20 22.17
C GLN A 137 -8.45 5.97 22.40
N THR A 138 -9.53 5.80 21.63
CA THR A 138 -10.55 4.78 21.89
C THR A 138 -10.25 3.47 21.17
N HIS A 139 -9.38 3.49 20.16
CA HIS A 139 -9.08 2.37 19.29
C HIS A 139 -10.30 1.81 18.52
N LEU A 140 -11.38 2.59 18.43
CA LEU A 140 -12.60 2.29 17.68
C LEU A 140 -12.60 2.99 16.32
N LYS A 141 -13.40 2.49 15.36
CA LYS A 141 -13.69 3.25 14.14
C LYS A 141 -14.49 4.51 14.51
N ASP A 142 -14.13 5.65 13.92
CA ASP A 142 -14.76 6.93 14.25
C ASP A 142 -15.36 7.59 12.99
N PRO A 143 -16.71 7.58 12.86
CA PRO A 143 -17.38 8.26 11.75
C PRO A 143 -17.13 9.77 11.71
N ASN A 144 -16.83 10.42 12.83
CA ASN A 144 -16.52 11.85 12.85
C ASN A 144 -15.21 12.12 12.11
N MET A 145 -14.15 11.37 12.42
CA MET A 145 -12.85 11.51 11.72
C MET A 145 -13.01 11.29 10.22
N MET A 146 -13.74 10.23 9.84
CA MET A 146 -13.98 9.86 8.45
C MET A 146 -14.74 10.97 7.70
N TRP A 147 -15.87 11.44 8.24
CA TRP A 147 -16.70 12.45 7.57
C TRP A 147 -16.13 13.86 7.64
N ASP A 148 -15.41 14.22 8.69
CA ASP A 148 -14.73 15.52 8.79
C ASP A 148 -13.74 15.69 7.63
N PHE A 149 -12.85 14.71 7.45
CA PHE A 149 -11.86 14.73 6.37
C PHE A 149 -12.50 14.79 4.98
N TRP A 150 -13.47 13.92 4.67
CA TRP A 150 -14.17 13.95 3.39
C TRP A 150 -14.92 15.27 3.19
N SER A 151 -15.51 15.82 4.24
CA SER A 151 -16.25 17.08 4.14
C SER A 151 -15.39 18.28 3.76
N LEU A 152 -14.12 18.25 4.15
CA LEU A 152 -13.10 19.27 3.86
C LEU A 152 -12.25 18.95 2.62
N THR A 153 -12.46 17.79 2.00
CA THR A 153 -11.70 17.28 0.84
C THR A 153 -12.67 16.97 -0.30
N PRO A 154 -13.22 18.00 -0.99
CA PRO A 154 -14.29 17.82 -1.97
C PRO A 154 -13.89 16.96 -3.18
N GLU A 155 -12.60 16.84 -3.50
CA GLU A 155 -12.12 15.93 -4.53
C GLU A 155 -12.47 14.45 -4.27
N SER A 156 -12.78 14.09 -3.00
CA SER A 156 -13.18 12.73 -2.62
C SER A 156 -14.56 12.31 -3.12
N MET A 157 -15.40 13.26 -3.52
CA MET A 157 -16.82 13.04 -3.84
C MET A 157 -17.03 11.89 -4.84
N HIS A 158 -16.18 11.79 -5.87
CA HIS A 158 -16.32 10.76 -6.90
C HIS A 158 -16.18 9.35 -6.33
N GLN A 159 -15.12 9.14 -5.55
CA GLN A 159 -14.85 7.84 -4.96
C GLN A 159 -15.79 7.54 -3.78
N VAL A 160 -16.20 8.55 -3.01
CA VAL A 160 -17.23 8.39 -1.96
C VAL A 160 -18.55 7.91 -2.59
N LEU A 161 -18.96 8.47 -3.73
CA LEU A 161 -20.16 8.03 -4.42
C LEU A 161 -20.08 6.55 -4.86
N ILE A 162 -18.92 6.12 -5.37
CA ILE A 162 -18.68 4.71 -5.71
C ILE A 162 -18.71 3.84 -4.46
N LEU A 163 -18.01 4.23 -3.39
CA LEU A 163 -17.91 3.48 -2.14
C LEU A 163 -19.29 3.25 -1.51
N PHE A 164 -20.19 4.24 -1.56
CA PHE A 164 -21.53 4.13 -0.97
C PHE A 164 -22.58 3.55 -1.92
N SER A 165 -22.25 3.31 -3.19
CA SER A 165 -23.06 2.49 -4.09
C SER A 165 -23.01 1.00 -3.70
N ASN A 166 -23.76 0.15 -4.39
CA ASN A 166 -23.69 -1.30 -4.16
C ASN A 166 -22.28 -1.87 -4.46
N ARG A 167 -21.48 -1.21 -5.31
CA ARG A 167 -20.10 -1.64 -5.62
C ARG A 167 -19.12 -1.54 -4.45
N GLY A 168 -19.51 -0.91 -3.34
CA GLY A 168 -18.69 -0.86 -2.11
C GLY A 168 -18.65 -2.17 -1.32
N THR A 169 -19.52 -3.14 -1.64
CA THR A 169 -19.59 -4.45 -0.98
C THR A 169 -19.72 -5.57 -2.01
N PRO A 170 -18.66 -5.83 -2.81
CA PRO A 170 -18.69 -6.87 -3.84
C PRO A 170 -18.93 -8.26 -3.25
N TYR A 171 -19.63 -9.12 -4.00
CA TYR A 171 -19.89 -10.51 -3.61
C TYR A 171 -18.66 -11.36 -3.92
N GLY A 172 -17.66 -11.30 -3.03
CA GLY A 172 -16.37 -11.94 -3.25
C GLY A 172 -15.51 -11.21 -4.29
N TYR A 173 -14.26 -11.65 -4.44
CA TYR A 173 -13.30 -10.98 -5.31
C TYR A 173 -13.52 -11.25 -6.81
N ARG A 174 -14.21 -12.35 -7.15
CA ARG A 174 -14.43 -12.76 -8.54
C ARG A 174 -15.45 -11.89 -9.27
N HIS A 175 -16.33 -11.21 -8.54
CA HIS A 175 -17.46 -10.44 -9.08
C HIS A 175 -17.23 -8.91 -9.08
N MET A 176 -15.98 -8.48 -9.14
CA MET A 176 -15.60 -7.07 -9.26
C MET A 176 -14.64 -6.84 -10.43
N HIS A 177 -14.67 -5.65 -11.02
CA HIS A 177 -13.64 -5.21 -11.95
C HIS A 177 -12.35 -4.86 -11.19
N GLY A 178 -11.24 -4.75 -11.92
CA GLY A 178 -9.97 -4.17 -11.47
C GLY A 178 -9.56 -3.01 -12.37
N PHE A 179 -8.82 -2.06 -11.83
CA PHE A 179 -8.34 -0.89 -12.55
C PHE A 179 -6.96 -0.51 -12.07
N GLY A 180 -6.11 -0.03 -12.97
CA GLY A 180 -4.86 0.64 -12.59
C GLY A 180 -5.09 1.97 -11.87
N SER A 181 -6.29 2.55 -12.05
CA SER A 181 -6.75 3.88 -11.59
C SER A 181 -5.96 5.04 -12.19
N HIS A 182 -4.65 5.07 -11.96
CA HIS A 182 -3.72 6.05 -12.48
C HIS A 182 -3.61 5.98 -14.00
N THR A 183 -3.21 7.10 -14.58
CA THR A 183 -2.64 7.15 -15.91
C THR A 183 -1.20 6.64 -15.85
N PHE A 184 -0.82 5.79 -16.79
CA PHE A 184 0.55 5.33 -17.02
C PHE A 184 0.99 5.72 -18.44
N SER A 185 2.21 5.39 -18.83
CA SER A 185 2.64 5.51 -20.23
C SER A 185 2.99 4.16 -20.83
N TRP A 186 2.75 4.01 -22.13
CA TRP A 186 3.29 2.96 -22.97
C TRP A 186 4.27 3.55 -23.98
N ILE A 187 5.37 2.84 -24.23
CA ILE A 187 6.43 3.23 -25.17
C ILE A 187 6.62 2.10 -26.18
N ASN A 188 6.47 2.37 -27.48
CA ASN A 188 6.67 1.38 -28.54
C ASN A 188 8.16 1.23 -28.93
N GLU A 189 8.46 0.38 -29.92
CA GLU A 189 9.83 0.13 -30.38
C GLU A 189 10.48 1.39 -31.00
N ASP A 190 9.68 2.29 -31.59
CA ASP A 190 10.14 3.58 -32.14
C ASP A 190 10.37 4.66 -31.06
N GLY A 191 10.11 4.34 -29.78
CA GLY A 191 10.22 5.28 -28.67
C GLY A 191 9.05 6.27 -28.56
N GLN A 192 7.97 6.08 -29.33
CA GLN A 192 6.78 6.91 -29.24
C GLN A 192 6.01 6.58 -27.96
N VAL A 193 5.51 7.62 -27.29
CA VAL A 193 4.81 7.52 -26.02
C VAL A 193 3.32 7.76 -26.20
N VAL A 194 2.50 6.97 -25.51
CA VAL A 194 1.08 7.24 -25.32
C VAL A 194 0.71 7.11 -23.85
N TRP A 195 -0.31 7.84 -23.41
CA TRP A 195 -0.88 7.68 -22.08
C TRP A 195 -1.87 6.51 -22.06
N VAL A 196 -1.90 5.74 -20.98
CA VAL A 196 -2.71 4.53 -20.87
C VAL A 196 -3.44 4.42 -19.52
N LYS A 197 -4.69 3.95 -19.54
CA LYS A 197 -5.42 3.49 -18.34
C LYS A 197 -5.82 2.03 -18.48
N TYR A 198 -5.64 1.24 -17.41
CA TYR A 198 -5.92 -0.20 -17.39
C TYR A 198 -7.28 -0.54 -16.77
N HIS A 199 -8.02 -1.45 -17.41
CA HIS A 199 -9.35 -1.90 -17.01
C HIS A 199 -9.46 -3.43 -17.12
N PHE A 200 -9.49 -4.13 -15.98
CA PHE A 200 -9.78 -5.57 -15.90
C PHE A 200 -11.27 -5.79 -15.66
N LEU A 201 -12.01 -6.18 -16.68
CA LEU A 201 -13.44 -6.44 -16.56
C LEU A 201 -13.66 -7.92 -16.21
N THR A 202 -14.28 -8.20 -15.05
CA THR A 202 -14.68 -9.57 -14.65
C THR A 202 -15.55 -10.23 -15.71
N ASP A 203 -15.20 -11.46 -16.07
CA ASP A 203 -15.99 -12.29 -16.98
C ASP A 203 -17.13 -13.03 -16.23
N GLN A 204 -17.19 -12.93 -14.89
CA GLN A 204 -18.21 -13.58 -14.05
C GLN A 204 -19.44 -12.69 -13.83
N GLY A 205 -19.39 -11.45 -14.32
CA GLY A 205 -20.41 -10.43 -14.09
C GLY A 205 -20.28 -9.78 -12.70
N ILE A 206 -20.68 -8.51 -12.63
CA ILE A 206 -20.69 -7.75 -11.38
C ILE A 206 -21.81 -8.27 -10.47
N ARG A 207 -21.46 -8.57 -9.23
CA ARG A 207 -22.40 -8.96 -8.16
C ARG A 207 -21.97 -8.34 -6.85
N ASN A 208 -22.94 -7.84 -6.09
CA ASN A 208 -22.70 -7.13 -4.83
C ASN A 208 -23.65 -7.63 -3.76
N PHE A 209 -23.21 -7.56 -2.50
CA PHE A 209 -24.11 -7.64 -1.35
C PHE A 209 -24.90 -6.35 -1.20
N ARG A 210 -26.15 -6.46 -0.75
CA ARG A 210 -26.85 -5.36 -0.10
C ARG A 210 -26.25 -5.14 1.29
N ARG A 211 -26.41 -3.92 1.83
CA ARG A 211 -25.79 -3.53 3.11
C ARG A 211 -26.05 -4.51 4.25
N HIS A 212 -27.29 -4.97 4.44
CA HIS A 212 -27.63 -5.88 5.54
C HIS A 212 -27.07 -7.29 5.32
N GLU A 213 -27.01 -7.76 4.07
CA GLU A 213 -26.42 -9.06 3.73
C GLU A 213 -24.90 -9.06 3.98
N ALA A 214 -24.23 -7.94 3.67
CA ALA A 214 -22.80 -7.77 3.94
C ALA A 214 -22.49 -7.82 5.44
N VAL A 215 -23.31 -7.17 6.28
CA VAL A 215 -23.17 -7.15 7.74
C VAL A 215 -23.45 -8.53 8.35
N ASP A 216 -24.50 -9.20 7.89
CA ASP A 216 -24.81 -10.57 8.30
C ASP A 216 -23.69 -11.55 7.92
N MET A 217 -23.17 -11.43 6.70
CA MET A 217 -22.03 -12.24 6.25
C MET A 217 -20.76 -11.95 7.05
N ALA A 218 -20.49 -10.68 7.42
CA ALA A 218 -19.33 -10.33 8.23
C ALA A 218 -19.32 -11.02 9.60
N GLY A 219 -20.51 -11.25 10.18
CA GLY A 219 -20.67 -11.99 11.43
C GLY A 219 -20.63 -13.51 11.27
N ARG A 220 -21.06 -14.05 10.12
CA ARG A 220 -21.09 -15.50 9.86
C ARG A 220 -19.78 -16.06 9.34
N ASP A 221 -19.15 -15.39 8.38
CA ASP A 221 -17.90 -15.79 7.75
C ASP A 221 -17.06 -14.54 7.42
N PRO A 222 -16.23 -14.06 8.36
CA PRO A 222 -15.35 -12.91 8.13
C PRO A 222 -14.28 -13.18 7.05
N ASP A 223 -14.13 -14.42 6.60
CA ASP A 223 -13.22 -14.86 5.54
C ASP A 223 -13.96 -15.24 4.24
N PHE A 224 -15.21 -14.76 4.06
CA PHE A 224 -16.07 -15.14 2.94
C PHE A 224 -15.40 -15.01 1.56
N ALA A 225 -14.79 -13.86 1.26
CA ALA A 225 -14.22 -13.63 -0.06
C ALA A 225 -12.95 -14.45 -0.29
N THR A 226 -12.21 -14.73 0.79
CA THR A 226 -11.08 -15.65 0.81
C THR A 226 -11.51 -17.07 0.50
N ARG A 227 -12.56 -17.56 1.18
CA ARG A 227 -13.15 -18.88 0.96
C ARG A 227 -13.74 -19.03 -0.45
N ASP A 228 -14.50 -18.03 -0.91
CA ASP A 228 -15.10 -18.01 -2.25
C ASP A 228 -14.06 -18.19 -3.36
N LEU A 229 -12.94 -17.45 -3.29
CA LEU A 229 -11.87 -17.56 -4.28
C LEU A 229 -11.19 -18.93 -4.23
N PHE A 230 -10.82 -19.38 -3.02
CA PHE A 230 -10.12 -20.64 -2.82
C PHE A 230 -10.96 -21.81 -3.34
N ASP A 231 -12.21 -21.91 -2.91
CA ASP A 231 -13.10 -23.02 -3.26
C ASP A 231 -13.45 -23.01 -4.76
N ALA A 232 -13.60 -21.83 -5.39
CA ALA A 232 -13.83 -21.74 -6.83
C ALA A 232 -12.66 -22.33 -7.62
N ILE A 233 -11.41 -22.03 -7.23
CA ILE A 233 -10.21 -22.56 -7.89
C ILE A 233 -10.08 -24.08 -7.65
N GLU A 234 -10.35 -24.57 -6.44
CA GLU A 234 -10.36 -26.02 -6.15
C GLU A 234 -11.41 -26.77 -6.99
N ARG A 235 -12.58 -26.15 -7.21
CA ARG A 235 -13.63 -26.68 -8.10
C ARG A 235 -13.34 -26.49 -9.59
N LYS A 236 -12.19 -25.93 -9.96
CA LYS A 236 -11.80 -25.58 -11.34
C LYS A 236 -12.72 -24.56 -12.03
N GLU A 237 -13.46 -23.78 -11.24
CA GLU A 237 -14.25 -22.63 -11.68
C GLU A 237 -13.36 -21.38 -11.74
N TYR A 238 -12.32 -21.43 -12.59
CA TYR A 238 -11.26 -20.44 -12.64
C TYR A 238 -11.80 -19.04 -12.98
N PRO A 239 -11.71 -18.06 -12.06
CA PRO A 239 -12.13 -16.71 -12.36
C PRO A 239 -11.15 -16.07 -13.35
N SER A 240 -11.72 -15.25 -14.22
CA SER A 240 -11.01 -14.54 -15.26
C SER A 240 -11.50 -13.12 -15.48
N TRP A 241 -10.60 -12.26 -15.94
CA TRP A 241 -10.85 -10.88 -16.30
C TRP A 241 -10.28 -10.58 -17.68
N THR A 242 -11.05 -9.90 -18.50
CA THR A 242 -10.56 -9.36 -19.78
C THR A 242 -9.91 -8.00 -19.54
N LEU A 243 -8.63 -7.87 -19.90
CA LEU A 243 -7.89 -6.61 -19.84
C LEU A 243 -8.22 -5.76 -21.07
N TYR A 244 -8.66 -4.54 -20.79
CA TYR A 244 -8.77 -3.45 -21.74
C TYR A 244 -7.87 -2.29 -21.32
N VAL A 245 -7.52 -1.46 -22.29
CA VAL A 245 -6.86 -0.19 -22.07
C VAL A 245 -7.58 0.95 -22.76
N GLN A 246 -7.53 2.14 -22.18
CA GLN A 246 -7.76 3.39 -22.92
C GLN A 246 -6.41 3.96 -23.31
N ILE A 247 -6.31 4.53 -24.50
CA ILE A 247 -5.06 5.10 -25.03
C ILE A 247 -5.33 6.55 -25.43
N MET A 248 -4.53 7.46 -24.89
CA MET A 248 -4.58 8.90 -25.17
C MET A 248 -3.22 9.34 -25.75
N PRO A 249 -3.19 9.92 -26.97
CA PRO A 249 -2.00 10.58 -27.50
C PRO A 249 -1.43 11.64 -26.54
N VAL A 250 -0.12 11.88 -26.56
CA VAL A 250 0.52 12.78 -25.59
C VAL A 250 0.02 14.23 -25.76
N GLU A 251 -0.16 14.65 -26.99
CA GLU A 251 -0.65 15.97 -27.40
C GLU A 251 -2.10 16.26 -26.96
N ASP A 252 -2.91 15.22 -26.75
CA ASP A 252 -4.29 15.38 -26.29
C ASP A 252 -4.36 15.74 -24.80
N ALA A 253 -3.35 15.35 -24.02
CA ALA A 253 -3.35 15.51 -22.57
C ALA A 253 -3.47 16.99 -22.13
N GLU A 254 -2.90 17.91 -22.91
CA GLU A 254 -2.98 19.36 -22.63
C GLU A 254 -4.35 19.97 -22.96
N ARG A 255 -5.12 19.30 -23.84
CA ARG A 255 -6.38 19.81 -24.40
C ARG A 255 -7.60 19.08 -23.85
N TYR A 256 -7.40 17.99 -23.11
CA TYR A 256 -8.49 17.20 -22.57
C TYR A 256 -9.33 17.99 -21.55
N ALA A 257 -10.62 17.71 -21.51
CA ALA A 257 -11.58 18.47 -20.70
C ALA A 257 -11.33 18.36 -19.18
N PHE A 258 -10.62 17.32 -18.75
CA PHE A 258 -10.21 17.09 -17.37
C PHE A 258 -8.70 16.90 -17.33
N ASP A 259 -8.08 17.18 -16.18
CA ASP A 259 -6.67 16.80 -15.99
C ASP A 259 -6.53 15.27 -16.13
N PRO A 260 -5.84 14.78 -17.17
CA PRO A 260 -5.74 13.35 -17.44
C PRO A 260 -4.91 12.61 -16.39
N PHE A 261 -4.20 13.34 -15.52
CA PHE A 261 -3.37 12.80 -14.45
C PHE A 261 -3.99 13.00 -13.06
N ASP A 262 -5.19 13.59 -12.94
CA ASP A 262 -5.97 13.63 -11.70
C ASP A 262 -6.66 12.28 -11.47
N VAL A 263 -6.16 11.49 -10.51
CA VAL A 263 -6.73 10.17 -10.16
C VAL A 263 -8.17 10.23 -9.62
N THR A 264 -8.73 11.42 -9.31
CA THR A 264 -10.16 11.56 -9.00
C THR A 264 -11.04 11.59 -10.26
N LYS A 265 -10.44 11.55 -11.45
CA LYS A 265 -11.11 11.62 -12.76
C LYS A 265 -10.92 10.34 -13.58
N VAL A 266 -11.97 10.00 -14.33
CA VAL A 266 -11.92 9.01 -15.41
C VAL A 266 -11.74 9.70 -16.75
N TRP A 267 -11.17 8.99 -17.72
CA TRP A 267 -11.31 9.36 -19.13
C TRP A 267 -12.63 8.81 -19.64
N LEU A 268 -13.46 9.65 -20.24
CA LEU A 268 -14.77 9.21 -20.71
C LEU A 268 -14.60 8.18 -21.82
N HIS A 269 -15.31 7.05 -21.71
CA HIS A 269 -15.25 5.99 -22.72
C HIS A 269 -15.70 6.45 -24.13
N GLY A 270 -16.50 7.52 -24.20
CA GLY A 270 -16.89 8.13 -25.49
C GLY A 270 -15.76 8.87 -26.18
N ASP A 271 -14.79 9.39 -25.42
CA ASP A 271 -13.62 10.09 -25.96
C ASP A 271 -12.48 9.10 -26.24
N TYR A 272 -12.24 8.21 -25.27
CA TYR A 272 -11.20 7.18 -25.34
C TYR A 272 -11.83 5.79 -25.12
N PRO A 273 -12.19 5.06 -26.18
CA PRO A 273 -12.85 3.76 -26.04
C PRO A 273 -11.90 2.70 -25.47
N LEU A 274 -12.50 1.63 -24.93
CA LEU A 274 -11.76 0.48 -24.42
C LEU A 274 -11.21 -0.36 -25.58
N ILE A 275 -9.90 -0.58 -25.57
CA ILE A 275 -9.16 -1.41 -26.53
C ILE A 275 -8.79 -2.72 -25.82
N PRO A 276 -9.22 -3.88 -26.32
CA PRO A 276 -8.88 -5.17 -25.70
C PRO A 276 -7.39 -5.47 -25.83
N VAL A 277 -6.82 -6.16 -24.83
CA VAL A 277 -5.39 -6.52 -24.78
C VAL A 277 -5.21 -8.03 -24.56
N GLY A 278 -5.83 -8.58 -23.53
CA GLY A 278 -5.59 -9.95 -23.10
C GLY A 278 -6.53 -10.41 -22.02
N LYS A 279 -6.28 -11.60 -21.48
CA LYS A 279 -7.12 -12.25 -20.47
C LYS A 279 -6.28 -12.71 -19.29
N LEU A 280 -6.67 -12.29 -18.10
CA LEU A 280 -6.15 -12.76 -16.81
C LEU A 280 -6.99 -13.95 -16.34
N VAL A 281 -6.37 -15.07 -16.00
CA VAL A 281 -7.05 -16.27 -15.47
C VAL A 281 -6.34 -16.74 -14.22
N LEU A 282 -7.08 -16.95 -13.11
CA LEU A 282 -6.53 -17.48 -11.86
C LEU A 282 -6.91 -18.94 -11.71
N ASN A 283 -5.90 -19.83 -11.66
CA ASN A 283 -6.11 -21.27 -11.75
C ASN A 283 -5.34 -22.10 -10.72
N ARG A 284 -4.60 -21.46 -9.80
CA ARG A 284 -3.82 -22.17 -8.78
C ARG A 284 -3.86 -21.44 -7.45
N ASN A 285 -4.32 -22.14 -6.42
CA ASN A 285 -4.25 -21.65 -5.05
C ASN A 285 -2.81 -21.66 -4.53
N PRO A 286 -2.44 -20.71 -3.63
CA PRO A 286 -1.18 -20.77 -2.91
C PRO A 286 -1.10 -22.05 -2.06
N GLN A 287 0.09 -22.65 -1.95
CA GLN A 287 0.30 -23.83 -1.09
C GLN A 287 0.44 -23.42 0.38
N ASN A 288 1.06 -22.26 0.64
CA ASN A 288 1.19 -21.67 1.95
C ASN A 288 0.82 -20.18 1.91
N TYR A 289 -0.29 -19.83 2.56
CA TYR A 289 -0.77 -18.43 2.60
C TYR A 289 0.30 -17.46 3.11
N PHE A 290 1.05 -17.80 4.17
CA PHE A 290 2.01 -16.87 4.75
C PHE A 290 3.17 -16.59 3.79
N ALA A 291 3.79 -17.64 3.24
CA ALA A 291 4.94 -17.52 2.36
C ALA A 291 4.60 -16.88 1.00
N GLU A 292 3.40 -17.13 0.48
CA GLU A 292 3.02 -16.73 -0.89
C GLU A 292 2.10 -15.50 -0.91
N VAL A 293 1.21 -15.32 0.07
CA VAL A 293 0.25 -14.20 0.10
C VAL A 293 0.66 -13.12 1.10
N GLU A 294 0.93 -13.49 2.35
CA GLU A 294 1.29 -12.49 3.38
C GLU A 294 2.61 -11.80 3.05
N GLN A 295 3.60 -12.57 2.59
CA GLN A 295 4.91 -12.07 2.18
C GLN A 295 4.96 -11.46 0.77
N ALA A 296 3.87 -11.49 0.00
CA ALA A 296 3.84 -10.86 -1.31
C ALA A 296 4.08 -9.33 -1.21
N ALA A 297 4.89 -8.80 -2.11
CA ALA A 297 5.24 -7.39 -2.20
C ALA A 297 5.02 -6.92 -3.64
N PHE A 298 4.15 -5.93 -3.80
CA PHE A 298 3.82 -5.33 -5.10
C PHE A 298 4.22 -3.86 -5.10
N SER A 299 5.08 -3.43 -6.02
CA SER A 299 5.53 -2.03 -6.06
C SER A 299 5.15 -1.40 -7.39
N PRO A 300 4.39 -0.28 -7.43
CA PRO A 300 4.12 0.44 -8.68
C PRO A 300 5.39 0.89 -9.42
N ALA A 301 6.54 0.97 -8.74
CA ALA A 301 7.82 1.26 -9.35
C ALA A 301 8.44 0.07 -10.12
N HIS A 302 7.91 -1.15 -9.96
CA HIS A 302 8.31 -2.31 -10.75
C HIS A 302 7.60 -2.24 -12.12
N VAL A 303 8.29 -1.60 -13.07
CA VAL A 303 7.92 -1.56 -14.49
C VAL A 303 8.94 -2.31 -15.33
N VAL A 304 8.55 -2.64 -16.55
CA VAL A 304 9.38 -3.31 -17.56
C VAL A 304 9.51 -2.39 -18.78
N PRO A 305 10.55 -2.56 -19.62
CA PRO A 305 10.70 -1.78 -20.85
C PRO A 305 9.39 -1.71 -21.65
N GLY A 306 9.03 -0.52 -22.13
CA GLY A 306 7.76 -0.29 -22.82
C GLY A 306 6.58 0.13 -21.94
N ILE A 307 6.73 0.12 -20.61
CA ILE A 307 5.77 0.68 -19.66
C ILE A 307 6.48 1.73 -18.79
N GLY A 308 5.90 2.92 -18.70
CA GLY A 308 6.41 4.02 -17.89
C GLY A 308 5.35 4.63 -16.98
N PHE A 309 5.75 5.69 -16.28
CA PHE A 309 4.90 6.44 -15.36
C PHE A 309 4.26 7.64 -16.04
N SER A 310 3.35 8.30 -15.32
CA SER A 310 2.79 9.61 -15.68
C SER A 310 3.04 10.63 -14.57
N PRO A 311 2.85 11.93 -14.81
CA PRO A 311 2.99 12.96 -13.78
C PRO A 311 1.83 13.00 -12.77
N ASP A 312 0.97 11.98 -12.70
CA ASP A 312 -0.04 11.83 -11.64
C ASP A 312 0.66 11.85 -10.27
N LYS A 313 0.39 12.88 -9.47
CA LYS A 313 1.08 13.08 -8.19
C LYS A 313 0.89 11.90 -7.23
N MET A 314 -0.29 11.29 -7.22
CA MET A 314 -0.54 10.12 -6.38
C MET A 314 0.32 8.95 -6.82
N LEU A 315 0.40 8.69 -8.14
CA LEU A 315 1.28 7.65 -8.66
C LEU A 315 2.73 7.92 -8.26
N GLN A 316 3.22 9.16 -8.42
CA GLN A 316 4.59 9.56 -8.07
C GLN A 316 4.92 9.28 -6.60
N GLY A 317 4.02 9.61 -5.66
CA GLY A 317 4.23 9.28 -4.24
C GLY A 317 4.30 7.78 -3.97
N ARG A 318 3.54 6.98 -4.72
CA ARG A 318 3.54 5.51 -4.59
C ARG A 318 4.83 4.86 -5.10
N LEU A 319 5.54 5.48 -6.04
CA LEU A 319 6.81 4.93 -6.56
C LEU A 319 7.85 4.75 -5.45
N PHE A 320 7.85 5.63 -4.44
CA PHE A 320 8.69 5.51 -3.26
C PHE A 320 8.05 4.64 -2.17
N ALA A 321 6.80 4.93 -1.80
CA ALA A 321 6.20 4.45 -0.57
C ALA A 321 6.13 2.92 -0.43
N TYR A 322 5.91 2.19 -1.53
CA TYR A 322 5.78 0.74 -1.49
C TYR A 322 7.12 0.05 -1.23
N GLY A 323 8.18 0.46 -1.93
CA GLY A 323 9.52 -0.08 -1.72
C GLY A 323 10.00 0.13 -0.29
N ASP A 324 9.75 1.31 0.27
CA ASP A 324 10.07 1.64 1.66
C ASP A 324 9.29 0.77 2.66
N ALA A 325 7.96 0.71 2.53
CA ALA A 325 7.10 -0.09 3.40
C ALA A 325 7.47 -1.59 3.38
N HIS A 326 7.89 -2.13 2.22
CA HIS A 326 8.33 -3.52 2.11
C HIS A 326 9.65 -3.79 2.82
N ARG A 327 10.62 -2.87 2.75
CA ARG A 327 11.89 -3.01 3.48
C ARG A 327 11.66 -3.07 4.98
N TYR A 328 10.73 -2.27 5.50
CA TYR A 328 10.33 -2.35 6.91
C TYR A 328 9.59 -3.66 7.24
N ARG A 329 8.56 -3.99 6.46
CA ARG A 329 7.63 -5.10 6.77
C ARG A 329 8.27 -6.49 6.63
N LEU A 330 9.08 -6.68 5.59
CA LEU A 330 9.62 -7.97 5.18
C LEU A 330 11.14 -8.06 5.26
N GLY A 331 11.82 -6.92 5.40
CA GLY A 331 13.28 -6.82 5.37
C GLY A 331 13.82 -6.36 4.02
N THR A 332 15.09 -5.93 4.04
CA THR A 332 15.80 -5.37 2.89
C THR A 332 15.83 -6.29 1.68
N ASN A 333 15.97 -7.60 1.91
CA ASN A 333 16.07 -8.64 0.87
C ASN A 333 14.71 -9.29 0.53
N SER A 334 13.60 -8.60 0.77
CA SER A 334 12.23 -9.11 0.53
C SER A 334 11.94 -9.47 -0.94
N ASN A 335 12.69 -8.90 -1.88
CA ASN A 335 12.68 -9.24 -3.30
C ASN A 335 13.25 -10.64 -3.59
N LEU A 336 14.02 -11.24 -2.67
CA LEU A 336 14.53 -12.61 -2.83
C LEU A 336 13.52 -13.69 -2.41
N LEU A 337 12.44 -13.30 -1.72
CA LEU A 337 11.38 -14.23 -1.31
C LEU A 337 10.75 -14.88 -2.56
N PRO A 338 10.40 -16.18 -2.54
CA PRO A 338 9.99 -16.92 -3.73
C PRO A 338 8.85 -16.29 -4.55
N VAL A 339 7.84 -15.70 -3.91
CA VAL A 339 6.74 -15.02 -4.61
C VAL A 339 7.13 -13.66 -5.18
N ASN A 340 8.16 -13.00 -4.63
CA ASN A 340 8.58 -11.65 -5.03
C ASN A 340 9.71 -11.64 -6.05
N ARG A 341 10.54 -12.70 -6.07
CA ARG A 341 11.69 -12.77 -6.97
C ARG A 341 11.26 -12.83 -8.43
N PRO A 342 11.94 -12.10 -9.34
CA PRO A 342 11.75 -12.29 -10.76
C PRO A 342 12.35 -13.66 -11.12
N HIS A 343 11.50 -14.66 -11.36
CA HIS A 343 11.95 -16.03 -11.65
C HIS A 343 11.80 -16.40 -13.13
N ALA A 344 11.15 -15.56 -13.93
CA ALA A 344 11.16 -15.65 -15.39
C ALA A 344 12.42 -15.01 -16.01
N THR A 345 13.30 -14.42 -15.20
CA THR A 345 14.57 -13.82 -15.60
C THR A 345 15.56 -13.88 -14.43
N THR A 346 16.79 -13.41 -14.63
CA THR A 346 17.81 -13.33 -13.59
C THR A 346 18.14 -11.87 -13.29
N ALA A 347 17.97 -11.45 -12.03
CA ALA A 347 18.35 -10.11 -11.61
C ALA A 347 19.87 -9.99 -11.51
N GLN A 348 20.49 -9.22 -12.42
CA GLN A 348 21.91 -8.90 -12.37
C GLN A 348 22.10 -7.44 -11.93
N ASN A 349 22.60 -7.24 -10.71
CA ASN A 349 22.77 -5.92 -10.13
C ASN A 349 23.95 -5.84 -9.15
N TYR A 350 24.19 -4.64 -8.63
CA TYR A 350 25.27 -4.34 -7.70
C TYR A 350 24.88 -4.41 -6.22
N GLN A 351 23.66 -4.87 -5.90
CA GLN A 351 23.20 -4.97 -4.52
C GLN A 351 23.88 -6.15 -3.80
N ARG A 352 24.33 -5.92 -2.56
CA ARG A 352 25.05 -6.88 -1.71
C ARG A 352 24.52 -6.86 -0.27
N ASP A 353 24.78 -7.94 0.45
CA ASP A 353 24.59 -8.12 1.89
C ASP A 353 23.13 -7.94 2.35
N GLY A 354 22.91 -7.30 3.50
CA GLY A 354 21.61 -7.13 4.13
C GLY A 354 21.15 -8.35 4.95
N ALA A 355 20.20 -8.13 5.86
CA ALA A 355 19.65 -9.18 6.70
C ALA A 355 18.97 -10.27 5.84
N MET A 356 19.11 -11.54 6.26
CA MET A 356 18.52 -12.70 5.58
C MET A 356 18.84 -12.75 4.09
N ARG A 357 20.12 -12.63 3.72
CA ARG A 357 20.57 -12.82 2.33
C ARG A 357 20.48 -14.30 1.95
N LEU A 358 19.51 -14.67 1.12
CA LEU A 358 19.12 -16.06 0.82
C LEU A 358 19.77 -16.64 -0.45
N ASP A 359 20.31 -15.78 -1.32
CA ASP A 359 20.99 -16.16 -2.56
C ASP A 359 22.51 -16.22 -2.37
N ASP A 360 23.27 -16.32 -3.46
CA ASP A 360 24.75 -16.35 -3.46
C ASP A 360 25.40 -14.98 -3.23
N ASN A 361 24.60 -13.93 -2.96
CA ASN A 361 25.03 -12.56 -2.80
C ASN A 361 25.82 -12.00 -4.01
N GLY A 362 25.61 -12.53 -5.22
CA GLY A 362 26.39 -12.16 -6.40
C GLY A 362 27.83 -12.67 -6.39
N GLY A 363 28.16 -13.60 -5.48
CA GLY A 363 29.45 -14.28 -5.41
C GLY A 363 30.66 -13.33 -5.34
N PRO A 364 31.78 -13.66 -6.02
CA PRO A 364 32.97 -12.82 -6.06
C PRO A 364 32.90 -11.68 -7.11
N SER A 365 31.75 -11.47 -7.78
CA SER A 365 31.64 -10.49 -8.86
C SER A 365 31.76 -9.05 -8.36
N PRO A 366 32.33 -8.13 -9.17
CA PRO A 366 32.40 -6.71 -8.82
C PRO A 366 31.05 -6.15 -8.38
N ASN A 367 31.08 -5.35 -7.33
CA ASN A 367 29.91 -4.73 -6.71
C ASN A 367 29.82 -3.21 -7.01
N TYR A 368 30.47 -2.74 -8.08
CA TYR A 368 30.53 -1.32 -8.47
C TYR A 368 30.44 -1.13 -10.00
N ASP A 369 29.93 0.04 -10.42
CA ASP A 369 29.83 0.51 -11.82
C ASP A 369 30.45 1.91 -11.97
N PRO A 370 31.18 2.20 -13.06
CA PRO A 370 31.61 1.26 -14.11
C PRO A 370 32.76 0.35 -13.64
N ASN A 371 32.86 -0.85 -14.22
CA ASN A 371 33.96 -1.78 -13.94
C ASN A 371 34.56 -2.40 -15.22
N ARG A 372 35.79 -2.94 -15.15
CA ARG A 372 36.54 -3.48 -16.31
C ARG A 372 36.07 -4.87 -16.77
N LEU A 373 35.24 -5.56 -15.99
CA LEU A 373 34.66 -6.85 -16.38
C LEU A 373 33.38 -6.68 -17.21
N GLY A 374 32.85 -5.45 -17.31
CA GLY A 374 31.77 -5.11 -18.22
C GLY A 374 30.38 -5.61 -17.81
N HIS A 375 30.22 -6.20 -16.62
CA HIS A 375 28.93 -6.71 -16.14
C HIS A 375 28.76 -6.55 -14.61
N PRO A 376 27.52 -6.39 -14.11
CA PRO A 376 26.28 -6.10 -14.85
C PRO A 376 26.33 -4.72 -15.55
N ALA A 377 25.90 -4.63 -16.81
CA ALA A 377 25.92 -3.37 -17.57
C ALA A 377 24.50 -2.81 -17.79
N PRO A 378 24.34 -1.47 -17.86
CA PRO A 378 23.07 -0.86 -18.24
C PRO A 378 22.68 -1.23 -19.68
N THR A 379 21.36 -1.26 -19.96
CA THR A 379 20.82 -1.54 -21.29
C THR A 379 20.06 -0.33 -21.83
N GLU A 380 20.26 0.02 -23.10
CA GLU A 380 19.52 1.11 -23.76
C GLU A 380 18.01 0.80 -23.87
N ARG A 381 17.64 -0.49 -23.95
CA ARG A 381 16.22 -0.91 -23.98
C ARG A 381 15.47 -0.49 -22.71
N ALA A 382 16.15 -0.40 -21.56
CA ALA A 382 15.57 0.06 -20.31
C ALA A 382 15.52 1.60 -20.19
N ARG A 383 16.07 2.35 -21.16
CA ARG A 383 16.00 3.81 -21.16
C ARG A 383 14.55 4.26 -21.32
N GLY A 384 14.07 5.00 -20.33
CA GLY A 384 12.74 5.61 -20.35
C GLY A 384 12.66 6.77 -21.35
N PRO A 385 11.43 7.20 -21.70
CA PRO A 385 11.24 8.32 -22.61
C PRO A 385 11.68 9.64 -21.96
N GLU A 386 12.24 10.53 -22.77
CA GLU A 386 12.49 11.91 -22.40
C GLU A 386 11.24 12.75 -22.72
N TYR A 387 10.86 13.65 -21.82
CA TYR A 387 9.74 14.56 -22.03
C TYR A 387 10.09 15.97 -21.52
N PRO A 388 9.64 17.03 -22.21
CA PRO A 388 9.91 18.39 -21.78
C PRO A 388 9.16 18.68 -20.47
N VAL A 389 9.84 19.36 -19.55
CA VAL A 389 9.25 19.88 -18.31
C VAL A 389 9.44 21.39 -18.29
N GLN A 390 8.35 22.13 -18.08
CA GLN A 390 8.36 23.60 -18.01
C GLN A 390 7.64 24.07 -16.75
N GLY A 391 8.22 25.05 -16.05
CA GLY A 391 7.61 25.69 -14.90
C GLY A 391 8.61 26.05 -13.82
N LEU A 392 8.11 26.72 -12.77
CA LEU A 392 8.86 26.92 -11.53
C LEU A 392 8.62 25.71 -10.62
N VAL A 393 9.59 25.39 -9.76
CA VAL A 393 9.45 24.35 -8.74
C VAL A 393 8.79 24.97 -7.50
N GLY A 394 7.70 24.37 -7.02
CA GLY A 394 6.93 24.86 -5.88
C GLY A 394 5.76 23.95 -5.51
N HIS A 395 4.99 24.35 -4.49
CA HIS A 395 3.81 23.61 -4.04
C HIS A 395 2.57 24.12 -4.78
N TYR A 396 2.17 23.44 -5.85
CA TYR A 396 1.02 23.81 -6.66
C TYR A 396 -0.21 22.99 -6.32
N GLU A 397 -1.32 23.66 -6.07
CA GLU A 397 -2.63 23.02 -6.16
C GLU A 397 -2.92 22.60 -7.60
N TYR A 398 -3.76 21.57 -7.77
CA TYR A 398 -4.29 21.25 -9.08
C TYR A 398 -5.09 22.44 -9.63
N ARG A 399 -4.85 22.79 -10.90
CA ARG A 399 -5.57 23.87 -11.59
C ARG A 399 -7.06 23.56 -11.67
N ASP A 400 -7.40 22.30 -11.89
CA ASP A 400 -8.79 21.84 -11.96
C ASP A 400 -9.41 21.78 -10.55
N ARG A 401 -10.50 22.55 -10.37
CA ARG A 401 -11.35 22.54 -9.17
C ARG A 401 -12.75 21.97 -9.45
N ASP A 402 -12.92 21.28 -10.58
CA ASP A 402 -14.12 20.51 -10.86
C ASP A 402 -14.13 19.23 -10.04
N PHE A 403 -14.91 19.25 -8.96
CA PHE A 403 -15.10 18.11 -8.07
C PHE A 403 -16.43 17.38 -8.32
N TYR A 404 -17.29 17.88 -9.20
CA TYR A 404 -18.71 17.51 -9.18
C TYR A 404 -19.26 17.09 -10.54
N THR A 405 -18.63 17.43 -11.67
CA THR A 405 -19.14 17.05 -12.99
C THR A 405 -19.16 15.53 -13.18
N GLN A 406 -18.03 14.84 -12.94
CA GLN A 406 -17.98 13.38 -13.10
C GLN A 406 -18.81 12.63 -12.05
N PRO A 407 -18.81 13.00 -10.75
CA PRO A 407 -19.74 12.40 -9.79
C PRO A 407 -21.20 12.57 -10.17
N ARG A 408 -21.58 13.75 -10.69
CA ARG A 408 -22.95 13.99 -11.18
C ARG A 408 -23.29 13.09 -12.37
N LYS A 409 -22.38 12.97 -13.36
CA LYS A 409 -22.54 12.05 -14.48
C LYS A 409 -22.74 10.61 -13.97
N LEU A 410 -21.91 10.16 -13.03
CA LEU A 410 -22.02 8.84 -12.41
C LEU A 410 -23.37 8.63 -11.72
N TYR A 411 -23.82 9.59 -10.90
CA TYR A 411 -25.11 9.52 -10.19
C TYR A 411 -26.29 9.33 -11.15
N HIS A 412 -26.28 10.00 -12.30
CA HIS A 412 -27.36 9.90 -13.28
C HIS A 412 -27.38 8.58 -14.05
N VAL A 413 -26.21 7.98 -14.32
CA VAL A 413 -26.13 6.69 -15.02
C VAL A 413 -26.31 5.48 -14.09
N MET A 414 -26.14 5.67 -12.77
CA MET A 414 -26.41 4.61 -11.79
C MET A 414 -27.90 4.23 -11.79
N PRO A 415 -28.23 2.92 -11.83
CA PRO A 415 -29.59 2.44 -11.59
C PRO A 415 -30.12 2.95 -10.25
N GLU A 416 -31.41 3.27 -10.16
CA GLU A 416 -32.00 3.86 -8.95
C GLU A 416 -31.76 3.02 -7.68
N GLN A 417 -31.74 1.70 -7.83
CA GLN A 417 -31.51 0.72 -6.76
C GLN A 417 -30.05 0.66 -6.30
N GLU A 418 -29.11 1.16 -7.11
CA GLU A 418 -27.68 1.25 -6.80
C GLU A 418 -27.28 2.66 -6.34
N ARG A 419 -28.15 3.65 -6.55
CA ARG A 419 -27.90 5.02 -6.09
C ARG A 419 -27.83 5.02 -4.57
N PRO A 420 -26.79 5.62 -3.99
CA PRO A 420 -26.71 5.73 -2.54
C PRO A 420 -27.86 6.62 -2.03
N THR A 421 -28.68 6.09 -1.13
CA THR A 421 -29.79 6.83 -0.52
C THR A 421 -29.28 7.74 0.59
N SER A 422 -29.95 8.87 0.84
CA SER A 422 -29.58 9.88 1.85
C SER A 422 -29.16 9.32 3.23
N PRO A 423 -29.82 8.32 3.85
CA PRO A 423 -29.37 7.77 5.14
C PRO A 423 -28.04 6.99 5.05
N THR A 424 -27.60 6.60 3.86
CA THR A 424 -26.36 5.85 3.61
C THR A 424 -25.14 6.77 3.48
N ILE A 425 -25.31 7.98 2.96
CA ILE A 425 -24.24 9.01 2.83
C ILE A 425 -24.27 9.99 4.02
N SER A 426 -25.36 10.04 4.79
CA SER A 426 -25.44 11.00 5.89
C SER A 426 -24.55 10.60 7.07
N PRO A 427 -23.78 11.54 7.65
CA PRO A 427 -23.11 11.32 8.92
C PRO A 427 -24.11 10.84 10.00
N PRO A 428 -23.71 9.91 10.89
CA PRO A 428 -24.54 9.49 12.01
C PRO A 428 -24.92 10.69 12.89
N PRO A 429 -25.99 10.61 13.69
CA PRO A 429 -26.52 11.75 14.46
C PRO A 429 -25.47 12.50 15.31
N CYS A 430 -24.49 11.78 15.86
CA CYS A 430 -23.37 12.36 16.62
C CYS A 430 -22.38 13.17 15.76
N ALA A 431 -22.20 12.79 14.49
CA ALA A 431 -21.35 13.49 13.52
C ALA A 431 -22.03 14.72 12.91
N ARG A 432 -23.35 14.85 13.04
CA ARG A 432 -24.11 16.00 12.52
C ARG A 432 -23.88 17.28 13.33
N SER A 433 -23.43 17.19 14.59
CA SER A 433 -23.11 18.39 15.39
C SER A 433 -21.81 19.06 14.92
N ILE A 434 -20.84 18.26 14.47
CA ILE A 434 -19.57 18.73 13.89
C ILE A 434 -19.77 19.08 12.41
N ALA A 435 -20.48 18.24 11.65
CA ALA A 435 -20.77 18.43 10.23
C ALA A 435 -21.99 19.35 9.95
N GLY A 436 -22.55 20.01 10.96
CA GLY A 436 -23.83 20.73 10.86
C GLY A 436 -23.85 21.89 9.85
N SER A 437 -22.68 22.38 9.45
CA SER A 437 -22.54 23.36 8.35
C SER A 437 -21.95 22.75 7.06
N SER A 438 -21.24 21.63 7.16
CA SER A 438 -20.49 20.99 6.06
C SER A 438 -21.29 19.91 5.33
N SER A 439 -22.11 19.12 6.04
CA SER A 439 -23.00 18.10 5.46
C SER A 439 -24.18 18.71 4.68
N ASP A 440 -24.69 19.84 5.16
CA ASP A 440 -25.68 20.63 4.41
C ASP A 440 -25.04 21.27 3.16
N ARG A 441 -23.76 21.67 3.19
CA ARG A 441 -23.01 22.06 1.97
C ARG A 441 -22.85 20.90 0.99
N TRP A 442 -22.59 19.68 1.48
CA TRP A 442 -22.48 18.46 0.68
C TRP A 442 -23.75 18.12 -0.11
N PHE A 443 -24.92 18.24 0.52
CA PHE A 443 -26.20 18.02 -0.17
C PHE A 443 -26.67 19.23 -0.98
N THR A 444 -26.42 20.47 -0.53
CA THR A 444 -26.82 21.66 -1.29
C THR A 444 -25.97 21.93 -2.53
N SER A 445 -24.69 21.54 -2.54
CA SER A 445 -23.82 21.65 -3.73
C SER A 445 -24.14 20.58 -4.79
N SER A 446 -24.61 19.40 -4.37
CA SER A 446 -25.01 18.32 -5.27
C SER A 446 -26.40 18.53 -5.91
N THR A 447 -27.27 19.35 -5.31
CA THR A 447 -28.64 19.60 -5.80
C THR A 447 -28.91 21.04 -6.25
N SER A 448 -27.92 21.83 -6.67
CA SER A 448 -28.16 23.21 -7.13
C SER A 448 -28.77 23.31 -8.55
N THR A 449 -29.98 22.77 -8.72
CA THR A 449 -30.91 23.22 -9.76
C THR A 449 -32.28 23.52 -9.13
N ARG A 450 -32.77 24.71 -9.48
CA ARG A 450 -33.92 25.41 -8.92
C ARG A 450 -35.24 24.77 -9.39
N THR A 451 -35.56 23.53 -8.99
CA THR A 451 -36.89 22.93 -9.27
C THR A 451 -37.45 21.93 -8.25
N SER A 452 -36.76 21.57 -7.16
CA SER A 452 -37.31 20.59 -6.19
C SER A 452 -37.20 20.99 -4.72
N ARG A 453 -37.50 22.25 -4.37
CA ARG A 453 -37.62 22.70 -2.97
C ARG A 453 -38.83 22.11 -2.20
N GLY A 454 -39.69 21.30 -2.82
CA GLY A 454 -40.96 20.87 -2.23
C GLY A 454 -40.95 19.59 -1.38
N GLY A 455 -39.95 18.71 -1.51
CA GLY A 455 -39.98 17.38 -0.86
C GLY A 455 -39.20 17.26 0.45
N TYR A 456 -38.21 18.13 0.68
CA TYR A 456 -37.16 17.88 1.67
C TYR A 456 -37.52 18.27 3.12
N ARG A 457 -38.54 19.11 3.34
CA ARG A 457 -38.86 19.63 4.68
C ARG A 457 -39.83 18.76 5.49
N LYS A 458 -40.42 17.70 4.93
CA LYS A 458 -41.52 16.94 5.55
C LYS A 458 -41.12 15.69 6.35
N ARG A 459 -39.83 15.31 6.40
CA ARG A 459 -39.38 14.09 7.13
C ARG A 459 -38.33 14.31 8.21
N SER A 460 -38.05 15.55 8.60
CA SER A 460 -37.34 15.85 9.86
C SER A 460 -38.35 15.90 11.01
N GLY A 461 -38.69 14.73 11.55
CA GLY A 461 -39.43 14.65 12.82
C GLY A 461 -38.63 15.33 13.93
N LYS A 462 -39.34 16.05 14.82
CA LYS A 462 -38.78 16.72 16.00
C LYS A 462 -37.89 15.75 16.79
N VAL A 463 -36.59 16.03 16.86
CA VAL A 463 -35.69 15.38 17.81
C VAL A 463 -35.85 16.12 19.13
N ASP A 464 -36.40 15.43 20.12
CA ASP A 464 -36.51 15.89 21.50
C ASP A 464 -35.08 16.00 22.09
N ALA A 465 -34.67 17.20 22.46
CA ALA A 465 -33.32 17.51 22.96
C ALA A 465 -33.13 17.07 24.42
N ARG A 466 -33.40 15.78 24.71
CA ARG A 466 -33.33 15.21 26.07
C ARG A 466 -32.61 13.86 26.19
N VAL A 467 -31.78 13.50 25.23
CA VAL A 467 -30.93 12.28 25.33
C VAL A 467 -29.46 12.63 25.11
N CYS A 468 -28.94 13.58 25.89
CA CYS A 468 -27.51 13.81 26.13
C CYS A 468 -27.37 14.52 27.48
N ARG A 469 -27.71 13.82 28.58
CA ARG A 469 -27.14 14.10 29.89
C ARG A 469 -26.56 12.79 30.39
N ALA A 470 -25.29 12.82 30.76
CA ALA A 470 -24.69 11.80 31.58
C ALA A 470 -25.52 11.68 32.86
N ASP A 471 -26.00 10.48 33.18
CA ASP A 471 -26.56 10.20 34.49
C ASP A 471 -25.45 10.41 35.53
N GLU A 472 -25.56 11.52 36.28
CA GLU A 472 -24.90 11.65 37.58
C GLU A 472 -25.53 10.60 38.50
N GLY A 473 -24.71 9.63 38.91
CA GLY A 473 -25.14 8.47 39.67
C GLY A 473 -25.85 8.81 40.97
N ALA A 474 -27.08 8.32 41.12
CA ALA A 474 -27.74 8.15 42.41
C ALA A 474 -27.16 6.92 43.15
N PRO A 475 -27.07 6.95 44.50
CA PRO A 475 -26.29 6.00 45.27
C PRO A 475 -26.97 4.62 45.36
N VAL A 476 -26.21 3.57 45.02
CA VAL A 476 -26.59 2.18 45.27
C VAL A 476 -26.40 1.86 46.76
N ARG A 477 -27.48 1.51 47.46
CA ARG A 477 -27.44 0.91 48.80
C ARG A 477 -26.87 -0.50 48.70
N LEU A 478 -25.71 -0.74 49.30
CA LEU A 478 -25.18 -2.08 49.55
C LEU A 478 -25.55 -2.49 50.98
N THR A 479 -26.49 -3.43 51.10
CA THR A 479 -26.74 -4.18 52.33
C THR A 479 -25.92 -5.48 52.30
N GLY A 480 -24.99 -5.65 53.24
CA GLY A 480 -24.23 -6.90 53.41
C GLY A 480 -22.98 -6.74 54.29
N GLN A 481 -23.17 -6.88 55.61
CA GLN A 481 -22.14 -7.21 56.62
C GLN A 481 -21.56 -8.62 56.31
N ALA A 482 -20.33 -9.07 56.60
CA ALA A 482 -19.14 -8.68 57.37
C ALA A 482 -17.98 -9.67 56.96
N PRO A 483 -16.84 -9.78 57.69
CA PRO A 483 -15.75 -8.82 57.85
C PRO A 483 -14.40 -9.31 57.26
N LEU A 484 -13.52 -8.36 56.92
CA LEU A 484 -12.11 -8.57 56.56
C LEU A 484 -11.22 -8.36 57.78
N HIS A 485 -10.31 -9.31 58.05
CA HIS A 485 -9.17 -9.15 58.96
C HIS A 485 -8.06 -8.33 58.27
N PHE A 486 -7.63 -7.23 58.91
CA PHE A 486 -6.44 -6.47 58.53
C PHE A 486 -5.33 -6.69 59.57
N HIS A 487 -4.13 -6.99 59.09
CA HIS A 487 -2.90 -6.81 59.86
C HIS A 487 -2.30 -5.43 59.57
N ASP A 488 -2.01 -4.74 60.67
CA ASP A 488 -1.44 -3.41 60.82
C ASP A 488 0.03 -3.35 60.36
N THR A 489 0.42 -2.28 59.67
CA THR A 489 1.76 -1.69 59.84
C THR A 489 1.76 -0.22 59.41
N ARG A 490 1.84 0.64 60.43
CA ARG A 490 2.01 2.09 60.39
C ARG A 490 3.28 2.53 59.66
N MET A 491 3.19 3.60 58.86
CA MET A 491 4.20 4.67 58.85
C MET A 491 3.55 6.03 58.59
N ARG A 492 4.14 7.05 59.22
CA ARG A 492 3.56 8.33 59.64
C ARG A 492 3.45 9.37 58.51
N ARG A 493 2.45 10.25 58.65
CA ARG A 493 2.28 11.53 57.94
C ARG A 493 3.19 12.63 58.53
N SER A 494 3.63 13.56 57.70
CA SER A 494 3.75 14.99 58.04
C SER A 494 3.39 15.83 56.80
N ALA A 495 2.82 17.01 57.02
CA ALA A 495 2.06 17.79 56.05
C ALA A 495 2.53 19.25 55.96
N SER A 496 2.45 19.79 54.74
CA SER A 496 2.08 21.19 54.37
C SER A 496 3.16 22.31 54.49
N PRO A 497 2.89 23.56 54.00
CA PRO A 497 3.00 23.98 52.58
C PRO A 497 3.72 25.36 52.42
N LEU A 498 4.08 25.78 51.20
CA LEU A 498 4.27 27.21 50.87
C LEU A 498 4.31 27.42 49.34
N GLY A 499 3.47 28.34 48.86
CA GLY A 499 3.48 28.81 47.47
C GLY A 499 4.19 30.15 47.34
N LEU A 500 4.55 30.54 46.11
CA LEU A 500 4.62 31.94 45.69
C LEU A 500 4.58 32.03 44.14
N ARG A 501 3.91 33.09 43.66
CA ARG A 501 3.71 33.50 42.26
C ARG A 501 4.87 34.37 41.72
N ILE A 502 4.75 34.78 40.45
CA ILE A 502 5.33 35.97 39.74
C ILE A 502 6.55 35.60 38.88
N ALA A 503 6.82 36.10 37.66
CA ALA A 503 6.10 36.67 36.51
C ALA A 503 7.18 36.87 35.41
N HIS A 504 6.78 36.99 34.15
CA HIS A 504 7.61 37.37 32.99
C HIS A 504 8.19 38.80 33.12
N PRO A 505 9.32 39.13 32.44
CA PRO A 505 9.21 39.78 31.13
C PRO A 505 10.30 39.42 30.10
N ALA A 506 10.06 39.88 28.87
CA ALA A 506 10.92 39.82 27.68
C ALA A 506 12.00 40.93 27.65
N ILE A 507 12.95 40.86 26.70
CA ILE A 507 13.30 41.92 25.70
C ILE A 507 14.68 41.68 25.00
N ASP A 508 14.63 41.84 23.67
CA ASP A 508 15.60 42.28 22.63
C ASP A 508 16.87 41.53 22.16
N ALA A 509 16.72 41.02 20.94
CA ALA A 509 17.51 41.16 19.70
C ALA A 509 18.85 41.93 19.68
N VAL A 510 19.85 41.32 19.02
CA VAL A 510 20.83 42.02 18.16
C VAL A 510 21.07 41.21 16.88
N VAL A 511 20.96 41.92 15.75
CA VAL A 511 21.23 41.53 14.36
C VAL A 511 22.70 41.81 14.04
N THR A 512 23.37 40.97 13.25
CA THR A 512 24.29 41.42 12.17
C THR A 512 24.59 40.28 11.19
N GLN A 513 24.63 40.63 9.92
CA GLN A 513 24.62 39.81 8.72
C GLN A 513 26.03 39.58 8.11
N PRO A 514 26.17 38.73 7.06
CA PRO A 514 27.41 38.09 6.62
C PRO A 514 28.08 38.78 5.41
N ILE A 515 29.34 38.43 5.10
CA ILE A 515 30.10 38.93 3.94
C ILE A 515 30.93 37.79 3.27
N PRO A 516 31.21 37.83 1.94
CA PRO A 516 31.10 36.68 1.00
C PRO A 516 32.34 36.43 0.06
N PHE A 517 32.17 35.50 -0.92
CA PHE A 517 32.85 35.35 -2.26
C PHE A 517 34.39 35.10 -2.29
N ALA A 518 35.10 34.45 -3.24
CA ALA A 518 34.87 33.76 -4.52
C ALA A 518 36.15 32.94 -4.93
N LEU A 519 35.96 31.86 -5.71
CA LEU A 519 36.69 31.32 -6.90
C LEU A 519 38.26 31.22 -7.02
N PHE A 520 38.74 29.96 -7.19
CA PHE A 520 39.75 29.36 -8.14
C PHE A 520 41.22 29.93 -8.30
N PRO A 521 42.21 29.21 -8.88
CA PRO A 521 42.62 27.80 -8.73
C PRO A 521 44.16 27.51 -8.86
N ARG A 522 44.50 26.20 -8.88
CA ARG A 522 45.62 25.51 -9.59
C ARG A 522 47.01 25.34 -8.93
N THR A 523 47.51 24.10 -9.12
CA THR A 523 48.92 23.60 -9.06
C THR A 523 49.55 23.53 -7.65
N ALA A 524 50.35 22.54 -7.25
CA ALA A 524 51.13 21.51 -7.94
C ALA A 524 51.35 20.29 -7.02
N ARG A 525 51.75 19.17 -7.63
CA ARG A 525 52.25 17.95 -6.98
C ARG A 525 53.47 18.24 -6.12
N LEU A 526 53.61 17.55 -4.99
CA LEU A 526 54.89 17.10 -4.47
C LEU A 526 54.72 15.78 -3.72
N ARG A 527 55.46 14.78 -4.20
CA ARG A 527 55.70 13.49 -3.59
C ARG A 527 56.72 13.64 -2.46
N ASP A 528 56.71 12.64 -1.60
CA ASP A 528 57.84 12.06 -0.87
C ASP A 528 58.07 12.42 0.61
N LEU A 529 57.80 11.39 1.41
CA LEU A 529 58.72 10.69 2.33
C LEU A 529 58.93 11.23 3.76
N CYS A 530 58.30 10.50 4.68
CA CYS A 530 58.84 9.88 5.90
C CYS A 530 60.19 10.34 6.48
N ALA A 531 60.17 10.67 7.76
CA ALA A 531 61.10 10.23 8.83
C ALA A 531 60.56 10.82 10.15
N ALA A 532 60.21 10.09 11.20
CA ALA A 532 60.98 9.31 12.19
C ALA A 532 60.39 9.79 13.56
N GLN A 533 60.22 9.01 14.63
CA GLN A 533 61.25 8.40 15.47
C GLN A 533 60.55 7.70 16.66
N HIS A 534 60.92 6.44 16.97
CA HIS A 534 61.17 5.82 18.30
C HIS A 534 60.16 6.01 19.47
N ALA A 535 59.80 5.06 20.35
CA ALA A 535 60.22 3.70 20.75
C ALA A 535 59.04 3.12 21.64
N ARG A 536 58.89 1.87 22.06
CA ARG A 536 59.82 0.92 22.73
C ARG A 536 59.10 -0.44 22.95
N CYS A 537 59.90 -1.52 22.86
CA CYS A 537 59.81 -2.84 23.53
C CYS A 537 58.59 -3.77 23.27
N GLY A 538 58.75 -5.05 22.89
CA GLY A 538 59.95 -5.83 22.60
C GLY A 538 59.68 -7.34 22.50
N LEU A 539 60.36 -7.98 21.52
CA LEU A 539 60.95 -9.34 21.47
C LEU A 539 60.03 -10.58 21.58
N ARG A 540 60.21 -11.69 20.86
CA ARG A 540 61.29 -12.30 20.02
C ARG A 540 60.61 -13.39 19.14
N ARG A 541 60.72 -13.42 17.80
CA ARG A 541 61.75 -14.00 16.89
C ARG A 541 62.07 -15.50 17.02
N LEU A 542 61.93 -16.23 15.90
CA LEU A 542 62.91 -17.11 15.19
C LEU A 542 62.13 -17.93 14.13
N LEU A 543 62.16 -17.64 12.82
CA LEU A 543 63.14 -18.00 11.76
C LEU A 543 63.54 -19.49 11.68
N HIS A 544 63.15 -20.17 10.60
CA HIS A 544 64.09 -20.94 9.76
C HIS A 544 63.52 -21.26 8.36
N ASP A 545 64.30 -20.92 7.34
CA ASP A 545 64.21 -21.36 5.94
C ASP A 545 64.54 -22.86 5.79
N SER A 546 64.01 -23.53 4.75
CA SER A 546 64.79 -23.91 3.54
C SER A 546 64.11 -24.96 2.65
N HIS A 547 64.42 -24.84 1.35
CA HIS A 547 63.92 -25.52 0.16
C HIS A 547 64.40 -26.96 -0.10
N HIS A 548 63.59 -27.77 -0.82
CA HIS A 548 63.83 -28.46 -2.12
C HIS A 548 63.04 -29.80 -2.21
N SER A 549 62.06 -29.93 -3.11
CA SER A 549 62.10 -30.36 -4.53
C SER A 549 61.99 -31.89 -4.75
N ARG A 550 60.87 -32.34 -5.35
CA ARG A 550 60.74 -33.19 -6.58
C ARG A 550 59.51 -34.13 -6.57
N ARG A 551 58.63 -33.86 -7.55
CA ARG A 551 57.90 -34.75 -8.50
C ARG A 551 57.60 -36.21 -8.13
N ASN A 552 56.32 -36.59 -8.26
CA ASN A 552 55.72 -37.58 -9.20
C ASN A 552 54.17 -37.51 -9.04
N HIS A 553 53.35 -37.23 -10.07
CA HIS A 553 52.73 -38.18 -11.04
C HIS A 553 52.00 -39.36 -10.33
N VAL A 554 50.74 -39.78 -10.58
CA VAL A 554 49.69 -39.62 -11.62
C VAL A 554 48.32 -40.02 -11.01
N SER A 555 47.26 -39.41 -11.55
CA SER A 555 45.83 -39.78 -11.72
C SER A 555 45.26 -41.09 -11.15
N PHE A 556 44.05 -41.04 -10.56
CA PHE A 556 42.74 -41.12 -11.25
C PHE A 556 41.64 -40.49 -10.39
#